data_AF-A0ABC9P2I4-F1
#
_entry.id   AF-A0ABC9P2I4-F1
#
_cell.length_a   1.000
_cell.length_b   1.000
_cell.length_c   1.000
_cell.angle_alpha   90.00
_cell.angle_beta   90.00
_cell.angle_gamma   90.00
#
_symmetry.space_group_name_H-M   'P 1'
#
loop_
_entity.id
_entity.type
_entity.pdbx_description
1 polymer ?
#
loop_
_entity_poly.entity_id
_entity_poly.type
_entity_poly.pdbx_seq_one_letter_code
_entity_poly.pdbx_strand_id
1 'polypeptide(L)'
;MKKKIMLLLYILIFQIFSINQEQIAFAEIANVQNEEKIDNNTSNDTGILPRITNHELYNDYINAKYIDPYEIIIGDNFSPDYPIISAKDGLGNDIDFSKFTYSWRYRPAPINVGDWSVLAISYSYPDGTGGYTRDVTVKVVGKDGRRAELKDTELYVGQKWDLGSVFKYASDRDGYLINLEKINDVWIDRNKTREIDTSRPGKHIVQIGVSSPRTKPLVFSNVGTVIVKEDQTKAELKDTELYVGQKWDLGSVFKNVVDKDGNAIKPEEVEWVWVDGKEKVREIDTSKPGKHTVSIAVRNAADRNYWVNSNTVTVTVKEDQTKAELKDTE
;
A
#
# COMPACT_ATOMS: atom_id res chain seq x y z
N MET A 1 -30.98 34.47 43.83
CA MET A 1 -30.81 34.42 42.37
C MET A 1 -29.31 34.47 42.04
N LYS A 2 -28.84 33.52 41.21
CA LYS A 2 -27.49 33.38 40.56
C LYS A 2 -26.31 33.07 41.51
N LYS A 3 -25.82 31.82 41.64
CA LYS A 3 -25.03 30.93 40.71
C LYS A 3 -23.61 31.48 40.46
N LYS A 4 -22.48 30.74 40.52
CA LYS A 4 -22.11 29.31 40.74
C LYS A 4 -20.58 29.30 41.00
N ILE A 5 -20.10 28.69 42.10
CA ILE A 5 -19.35 27.42 42.19
C ILE A 5 -18.05 27.35 41.36
N MET A 6 -16.90 27.46 42.04
CA MET A 6 -15.56 27.04 41.61
C MET A 6 -15.10 25.95 42.58
N LEU A 7 -14.85 24.73 42.11
CA LEU A 7 -14.41 23.60 42.93
C LEU A 7 -13.08 23.03 42.40
N LEU A 8 -12.16 22.82 43.35
CA LEU A 8 -10.84 22.21 43.29
C LEU A 8 -10.77 20.81 42.67
N LEU A 9 -9.59 20.41 42.17
CA LEU A 9 -8.88 19.12 42.39
C LEU A 9 -7.63 19.09 41.48
N TYR A 10 -6.49 18.41 41.71
CA TYR A 10 -5.70 17.94 42.85
C TYR A 10 -4.38 17.41 42.23
N ILE A 11 -3.28 17.50 42.96
CA ILE A 11 -1.90 17.20 42.56
C ILE A 11 -1.60 15.69 42.61
N LEU A 12 -0.87 15.15 41.62
CA LEU A 12 0.09 14.01 41.69
C LEU A 12 0.78 13.94 40.30
N ILE A 13 2.05 14.28 40.01
CA ILE A 13 3.41 13.86 40.45
C ILE A 13 3.79 12.41 40.08
N PHE A 14 4.68 12.31 39.06
CA PHE A 14 5.63 11.23 38.65
C PHE A 14 5.03 10.01 37.92
N GLN A 15 5.54 9.45 36.80
CA GLN A 15 6.91 9.26 36.29
C GLN A 15 6.94 9.07 34.74
N ILE A 16 7.94 9.70 34.11
CA ILE A 16 8.84 9.22 33.04
C ILE A 16 8.40 7.97 32.25
N PHE A 17 8.15 8.13 30.94
CA PHE A 17 8.72 7.23 29.93
C PHE A 17 9.09 8.03 28.66
N SER A 18 10.36 7.91 28.32
CA SER A 18 11.03 8.41 27.13
C SER A 18 10.30 8.04 25.84
N ILE A 19 9.99 9.04 25.01
CA ILE A 19 9.75 8.81 23.59
C ILE A 19 11.12 8.87 22.93
N ASN A 20 11.67 7.70 22.60
CA ASN A 20 12.85 7.56 21.76
C ASN A 20 12.57 8.18 20.38
N GLN A 21 13.32 9.24 20.05
CA GLN A 21 13.73 9.52 18.69
C GLN A 21 14.67 8.39 18.22
N GLU A 22 14.41 7.83 17.04
CA GLU A 22 15.29 7.04 16.13
C GLU A 22 14.35 6.12 15.31
N GLN A 23 14.37 5.95 13.99
CA GLN A 23 15.27 6.31 12.87
C GLN A 23 14.39 6.35 11.60
N ILE A 24 14.51 7.37 10.76
CA ILE A 24 14.29 7.21 9.32
C ILE A 24 15.59 7.68 8.67
N ALA A 25 16.48 6.71 8.44
CA ALA A 25 17.71 6.92 7.70
C ALA A 25 17.35 7.14 6.23
N PHE A 26 17.40 8.40 5.78
CA PHE A 26 17.54 8.70 4.36
C PHE A 26 19.02 8.49 4.01
N ALA A 27 19.29 7.44 3.26
CA ALA A 27 20.62 7.16 2.75
C ALA A 27 21.09 8.29 1.83
N GLU A 28 22.37 8.59 2.01
CA GLU A 28 23.16 9.70 1.51
C GLU A 28 23.22 9.83 -0.02
N ILE A 29 23.33 11.09 -0.43
CA ILE A 29 23.50 11.60 -1.78
C ILE A 29 24.96 11.34 -2.22
N ALA A 30 25.14 10.59 -3.30
CA ALA A 30 26.39 10.62 -4.06
C ALA A 30 26.30 11.71 -5.14
N ASN A 31 27.03 12.78 -4.82
CA ASN A 31 27.53 13.93 -5.57
C ASN A 31 27.75 13.78 -7.10
N VAL A 32 27.82 14.95 -7.78
CA VAL A 32 28.34 15.30 -9.15
C VAL A 32 27.20 15.83 -10.07
N GLN A 33 27.05 17.12 -10.44
CA GLN A 33 27.88 18.33 -10.34
C GLN A 33 27.05 19.63 -10.12
N ASN A 34 27.57 20.55 -9.29
CA ASN A 34 27.44 22.02 -9.39
C ASN A 34 27.99 22.49 -10.76
N GLU A 35 27.59 23.55 -11.44
CA GLU A 35 26.95 24.82 -11.10
C GLU A 35 26.59 25.44 -12.47
N GLU A 36 25.36 25.91 -12.67
CA GLU A 36 25.20 27.20 -13.34
C GLU A 36 23.92 27.87 -12.81
N LYS A 37 24.16 28.85 -11.95
CA LYS A 37 23.17 29.74 -11.39
C LYS A 37 22.93 30.81 -12.44
N ILE A 38 21.78 30.76 -13.13
CA ILE A 38 21.31 31.87 -13.96
C ILE A 38 19.88 32.22 -13.56
N ASP A 39 19.82 33.28 -12.74
CA ASP A 39 18.85 34.36 -12.68
C ASP A 39 17.37 34.08 -12.43
N ASN A 40 17.04 34.20 -11.14
CA ASN A 40 15.72 34.58 -10.63
C ASN A 40 15.39 36.04 -11.04
N ASN A 41 14.84 36.25 -12.23
CA ASN A 41 13.74 37.20 -12.48
C ASN A 41 13.33 37.19 -13.96
N THR A 42 12.29 36.44 -14.34
CA THR A 42 11.07 37.05 -14.90
C THR A 42 9.94 36.03 -14.95
N SER A 43 8.77 36.50 -14.53
CA SER A 43 7.46 35.84 -14.57
C SER A 43 7.23 34.77 -13.51
N ASN A 44 6.72 35.25 -12.39
CA ASN A 44 5.69 34.56 -11.62
C ASN A 44 4.72 33.82 -12.57
N ASP A 45 4.89 32.51 -12.72
CA ASP A 45 3.82 31.62 -13.19
C ASP A 45 3.25 30.87 -11.97
N THR A 46 2.96 31.64 -10.91
CA THR A 46 2.02 31.24 -9.87
C THR A 46 0.62 31.50 -10.42
N GLY A 47 -0.04 30.46 -10.89
CA GLY A 47 -1.40 30.54 -11.44
C GLY A 47 -1.34 30.85 -12.93
N ILE A 48 -1.53 29.87 -13.79
CA ILE A 48 -2.81 29.18 -13.98
C ILE A 48 -2.45 27.82 -14.59
N LEU A 49 -2.72 26.68 -13.92
CA LEU A 49 -3.02 25.46 -14.69
C LEU A 49 -4.06 25.93 -15.71
N PRO A 50 -3.82 25.92 -17.04
CA PRO A 50 -4.83 26.35 -18.01
C PRO A 50 -6.09 25.65 -17.57
N ARG A 51 -7.07 26.47 -17.15
CA ARG A 51 -8.28 26.00 -16.50
C ARG A 51 -8.72 24.85 -17.38
N ILE A 52 -8.70 23.61 -16.86
CA ILE A 52 -9.26 22.48 -17.61
C ILE A 52 -10.73 22.83 -17.65
N THR A 53 -11.11 23.60 -18.66
CA THR A 53 -12.48 23.84 -19.00
C THR A 53 -12.90 22.53 -19.64
N ASN A 54 -13.22 21.57 -18.77
CA ASN A 54 -14.25 20.58 -19.02
C ASN A 54 -15.54 21.37 -19.24
N HIS A 55 -15.60 22.13 -20.33
CA HIS A 55 -16.73 22.96 -20.68
C HIS A 55 -17.81 21.98 -21.10
N GLU A 56 -18.59 21.53 -20.14
CA GLU A 56 -19.81 20.79 -20.37
C GLU A 56 -20.74 21.73 -21.13
N LEU A 57 -20.82 21.54 -22.44
CA LEU A 57 -21.85 22.19 -23.24
C LEU A 57 -23.04 21.27 -23.22
N TYR A 58 -24.10 21.77 -22.60
CA TYR A 58 -25.42 21.20 -22.71
C TYR A 58 -26.11 21.87 -23.89
N ASN A 59 -26.31 21.14 -24.97
CA ASN A 59 -27.44 21.41 -25.84
C ASN A 59 -28.31 20.16 -25.93
N ASP A 60 -29.51 20.29 -26.47
CA ASP A 60 -30.49 19.21 -26.51
C ASP A 60 -30.04 17.97 -27.32
N TYR A 61 -28.87 18.03 -27.97
CA TYR A 61 -28.38 17.01 -28.90
C TYR A 61 -27.06 16.36 -28.48
N ILE A 62 -26.18 17.05 -27.75
CA ILE A 62 -24.87 16.53 -27.33
C ILE A 62 -24.38 17.12 -26.00
N ASN A 63 -23.79 16.26 -25.17
CA ASN A 63 -22.99 16.61 -23.99
C ASN A 63 -21.60 15.97 -24.12
N ALA A 64 -20.56 16.77 -24.34
CA ALA A 64 -19.21 16.27 -24.54
C ALA A 64 -18.16 17.02 -23.69
N LYS A 65 -17.12 16.28 -23.28
CA LYS A 65 -15.99 16.77 -22.49
C LYS A 65 -14.71 16.64 -23.30
N TYR A 66 -13.85 17.64 -23.23
CA TYR A 66 -12.62 17.72 -24.01
C TYR A 66 -11.42 18.08 -23.15
N ILE A 67 -10.25 17.56 -23.52
CA ILE A 67 -8.94 18.03 -23.08
C ILE A 67 -8.59 19.24 -23.94
N ASP A 68 -8.59 20.43 -23.35
CA ASP A 68 -8.31 21.67 -24.06
C ASP A 68 -7.50 22.61 -23.14
N PRO A 69 -6.22 22.90 -23.45
CA PRO A 69 -5.47 22.41 -24.61
C PRO A 69 -5.07 20.92 -24.49
N TYR A 70 -4.96 20.22 -25.63
CA TYR A 70 -4.32 18.90 -25.74
C TYR A 70 -2.83 19.05 -26.07
N GLU A 71 -1.99 18.25 -25.42
CA GLU A 71 -0.56 18.24 -25.64
C GLU A 71 -0.13 16.91 -26.31
N ILE A 72 0.59 17.01 -27.43
CA ILE A 72 1.28 15.90 -28.10
C ILE A 72 2.71 15.91 -27.58
N ILE A 73 3.17 14.81 -27.00
CA ILE A 73 4.59 14.66 -26.66
C ILE A 73 5.34 14.38 -27.95
N ILE A 74 6.44 15.09 -28.19
CA ILE A 74 7.23 14.91 -29.40
C ILE A 74 7.62 13.43 -29.59
N GLY A 75 7.37 12.91 -30.79
CA GLY A 75 7.61 11.50 -31.11
C GLY A 75 6.45 10.55 -30.81
N ASP A 76 5.44 10.98 -30.05
CA ASP A 76 4.21 10.21 -29.87
C ASP A 76 3.32 10.30 -31.11
N ASN A 77 2.58 9.22 -31.37
CA ASN A 77 1.49 9.26 -32.34
C ASN A 77 0.34 10.11 -31.81
N PHE A 78 -0.30 10.87 -32.70
CA PHE A 78 -1.50 11.64 -32.41
C PHE A 78 -2.70 11.09 -33.17
N SER A 79 -3.81 10.90 -32.45
CA SER A 79 -5.11 10.63 -33.04
C SER A 79 -6.07 11.79 -32.72
N PRO A 80 -6.87 12.27 -33.69
CA PRO A 80 -7.69 13.47 -33.51
C PRO A 80 -8.88 13.29 -32.56
N ASP A 81 -9.21 12.06 -32.16
CA ASP A 81 -10.18 11.73 -31.11
C ASP A 81 -9.56 11.76 -29.70
N TYR A 82 -8.23 11.86 -29.58
CA TYR A 82 -7.57 11.90 -28.28
C TYR A 82 -8.01 13.07 -27.38
N PRO A 83 -8.30 14.27 -27.90
CA PRO A 83 -8.85 15.33 -27.08
C PRO A 83 -10.26 15.06 -26.53
N ILE A 84 -11.03 14.09 -27.02
CA ILE A 84 -12.40 13.83 -26.57
C ILE A 84 -12.40 12.92 -25.32
N ILE A 85 -12.82 13.40 -24.15
CA ILE A 85 -12.91 12.59 -22.93
C ILE A 85 -14.17 11.72 -22.94
N SER A 86 -15.31 12.32 -23.28
CA SER A 86 -16.61 11.66 -23.36
C SER A 86 -17.53 12.44 -24.29
N ALA A 87 -18.47 11.76 -24.93
CA ALA A 87 -19.55 12.39 -25.69
C ALA A 87 -20.82 11.56 -25.52
N LYS A 88 -21.92 12.22 -25.16
CA LYS A 88 -23.24 11.64 -24.98
C LYS A 88 -24.27 12.40 -25.82
N ASP A 89 -25.28 11.71 -26.33
CA ASP A 89 -26.41 12.35 -27.01
C ASP A 89 -27.37 13.03 -26.01
N GLY A 90 -28.39 13.72 -26.53
CA GLY A 90 -29.43 14.36 -25.72
C GLY A 90 -30.24 13.40 -24.82
N LEU A 91 -30.15 12.09 -25.05
CA LEU A 91 -30.79 11.04 -24.25
C LEU A 91 -29.82 10.42 -23.24
N GLY A 92 -28.54 10.80 -23.25
CA GLY A 92 -27.49 10.30 -22.36
C GLY A 92 -26.73 9.07 -22.86
N ASN A 93 -27.01 8.58 -24.07
CA ASN A 93 -26.30 7.45 -24.67
C ASN A 93 -24.91 7.87 -25.15
N ASP A 94 -23.92 6.97 -25.07
CA ASP A 94 -22.58 7.26 -25.55
C ASP A 94 -22.53 7.39 -27.08
N ILE A 95 -21.85 8.44 -27.56
CA ILE A 95 -21.59 8.67 -28.98
C ILE A 95 -20.22 8.09 -29.33
N ASP A 96 -20.21 7.18 -30.31
CA ASP A 96 -18.97 6.65 -30.89
C ASP A 96 -18.15 7.78 -31.53
N PHE A 97 -16.85 7.87 -31.20
CA PHE A 97 -15.97 8.94 -31.68
C PHE A 97 -15.71 8.88 -33.20
N SER A 98 -15.98 7.76 -33.85
CA SER A 98 -15.97 7.63 -35.32
C SER A 98 -17.05 8.48 -36.01
N LYS A 99 -18.09 8.92 -35.28
CA LYS A 99 -19.13 9.82 -35.80
C LYS A 99 -18.69 11.28 -35.88
N PHE A 100 -17.52 11.61 -35.34
CA PHE A 100 -16.97 12.96 -35.44
C PHE A 100 -16.10 13.10 -36.69
N THR A 101 -16.07 14.31 -37.21
CA THR A 101 -15.18 14.73 -38.29
C THR A 101 -14.15 15.72 -37.74
N TYR A 102 -12.96 15.73 -38.35
CA TYR A 102 -11.79 16.42 -37.82
C TYR A 102 -11.14 17.27 -38.91
N SER A 103 -10.88 18.53 -38.60
CA SER A 103 -10.18 19.43 -39.52
C SER A 103 -9.27 20.40 -38.76
N TRP A 104 -8.13 20.74 -39.35
CA TRP A 104 -7.22 21.72 -38.77
C TRP A 104 -7.57 23.12 -39.22
N ARG A 105 -7.73 24.04 -38.27
CA ARG A 105 -7.96 25.47 -38.52
C ARG A 105 -6.65 26.24 -38.45
N TYR A 106 -6.55 27.27 -39.28
CA TYR A 106 -5.43 28.23 -39.38
C TYR A 106 -4.08 27.65 -39.87
N ARG A 107 -3.66 26.49 -39.37
CA ARG A 107 -2.38 25.84 -39.67
C ARG A 107 -2.57 24.32 -39.82
N PRO A 108 -1.71 23.60 -40.56
CA PRO A 108 -1.71 22.14 -40.54
C PRO A 108 -1.45 21.60 -39.12
N ALA A 109 -1.53 20.28 -38.95
CA ALA A 109 -1.20 19.62 -37.70
C ALA A 109 0.18 20.11 -37.17
N PRO A 110 0.30 20.42 -35.87
CA PRO A 110 1.58 20.85 -35.30
C PRO A 110 2.55 19.66 -35.28
N ILE A 111 3.83 19.89 -35.63
CA ILE A 111 4.83 18.81 -35.80
C ILE A 111 6.01 19.01 -34.85
N ASN A 112 6.51 20.24 -34.72
CA ASN A 112 7.73 20.53 -33.96
C ASN A 112 7.40 20.99 -32.55
N VAL A 113 8.33 20.79 -31.63
CA VAL A 113 8.22 21.30 -30.25
C VAL A 113 7.95 22.80 -30.28
N GLY A 114 6.89 23.22 -29.57
CA GLY A 114 6.42 24.61 -29.54
C GLY A 114 5.37 24.95 -30.59
N ASP A 115 5.18 24.10 -31.62
CA ASP A 115 4.09 24.26 -32.57
C ASP A 115 2.74 24.07 -31.88
N TRP A 116 1.76 24.82 -32.38
CA TRP A 116 0.37 24.65 -32.00
C TRP A 116 -0.53 24.89 -33.21
N SER A 117 -1.69 24.23 -33.20
CA SER A 117 -2.77 24.46 -34.16
C SER A 117 -4.12 24.21 -33.48
N VAL A 118 -5.20 24.55 -34.16
CA VAL A 118 -6.56 24.36 -33.66
C VAL A 118 -7.20 23.20 -34.40
N LEU A 119 -7.60 22.17 -33.66
CA LEU A 119 -8.38 21.06 -34.19
C LEU A 119 -9.87 21.38 -34.03
N ALA A 120 -10.57 21.51 -35.15
CA ALA A 120 -12.03 21.54 -35.17
C ALA A 120 -12.58 20.12 -35.20
N ILE A 121 -13.33 19.78 -34.16
CA ILE A 121 -13.99 18.50 -33.92
C ILE A 121 -15.49 18.71 -34.13
N SER A 122 -16.04 18.13 -35.19
CA SER A 122 -17.43 18.38 -35.60
C SER A 122 -18.30 17.13 -35.54
N TYR A 123 -19.51 17.26 -35.02
CA TYR A 123 -20.53 16.21 -34.97
C TYR A 123 -21.79 16.69 -35.69
N SER A 124 -22.22 15.96 -36.72
CA SER A 124 -23.49 16.24 -37.41
C SER A 124 -24.63 15.53 -36.72
N TYR A 125 -25.75 16.23 -36.53
CA TYR A 125 -26.91 15.64 -35.87
C TYR A 125 -27.58 14.59 -36.78
N PRO A 126 -28.01 13.44 -36.23
CA PRO A 126 -28.64 12.38 -37.02
C PRO A 126 -29.91 12.79 -37.76
N ASP A 127 -30.61 13.81 -37.28
CA ASP A 127 -31.85 14.35 -37.86
C ASP A 127 -31.59 15.36 -39.01
N GLY A 128 -30.33 15.67 -39.30
CA GLY A 128 -29.94 16.60 -40.35
C GLY A 128 -30.21 18.08 -40.04
N THR A 129 -30.61 18.43 -38.82
CA THR A 129 -30.94 19.82 -38.43
C THR A 129 -29.71 20.71 -38.26
N GLY A 130 -28.51 20.14 -38.36
CA GLY A 130 -27.25 20.86 -38.30
C GLY A 130 -26.15 20.02 -37.67
N GLY A 131 -25.29 20.68 -36.91
CA GLY A 131 -24.23 20.02 -36.17
C GLY A 131 -23.59 20.93 -35.16
N TYR A 132 -22.68 20.32 -34.40
CA TYR A 132 -21.86 20.95 -33.40
C TYR A 132 -20.40 20.96 -33.86
N THR A 133 -19.63 22.00 -33.54
CA THR A 133 -18.19 22.03 -33.74
C THR A 133 -17.49 22.59 -32.51
N ARG A 134 -16.49 21.87 -32.02
CA ARG A 134 -15.58 22.33 -30.97
C ARG A 134 -14.19 22.57 -31.52
N ASP A 135 -13.67 23.75 -31.26
CA ASP A 135 -12.26 24.05 -31.47
C ASP A 135 -11.48 23.66 -30.20
N VAL A 136 -10.44 22.84 -30.37
CA VAL A 136 -9.49 22.44 -29.33
C VAL A 136 -8.10 22.91 -29.74
N THR A 137 -7.38 23.53 -28.80
CA THR A 137 -5.97 23.87 -29.04
C THR A 137 -5.10 22.63 -28.88
N VAL A 138 -4.32 22.28 -29.89
CA VAL A 138 -3.35 21.17 -29.84
C VAL A 138 -1.94 21.73 -29.91
N LYS A 139 -1.06 21.31 -28.99
CA LYS A 139 0.32 21.79 -28.87
C LYS A 139 1.30 20.63 -28.89
N VAL A 140 2.44 20.77 -29.53
CA VAL A 140 3.53 19.79 -29.44
C VAL A 140 4.53 20.23 -28.37
N VAL A 141 4.86 19.33 -27.45
CA VAL A 141 5.69 19.60 -26.28
C VAL A 141 6.89 18.67 -26.24
N GLY A 142 8.05 19.21 -25.85
CA GLY A 142 9.33 18.47 -25.91
C GLY A 142 9.64 17.59 -24.69
N LYS A 143 8.86 17.70 -23.60
CA LYS A 143 9.11 16.95 -22.36
C LYS A 143 7.84 16.31 -21.83
N ASP A 144 7.99 15.06 -21.39
CA ASP A 144 7.07 14.39 -20.49
C ASP A 144 7.83 13.96 -19.24
N GLY A 145 7.56 14.66 -18.14
CA GLY A 145 8.13 14.41 -16.83
C GLY A 145 7.52 13.19 -16.12
N ARG A 146 6.47 12.56 -16.68
CA ARG A 146 5.81 11.44 -16.02
C ARG A 146 6.75 10.26 -15.89
N ARG A 147 6.91 9.78 -14.66
CA ARG A 147 7.65 8.56 -14.33
C ARG A 147 6.85 7.82 -13.27
N ALA A 148 7.01 6.51 -13.22
CA ALA A 148 6.50 5.71 -12.12
C ALA A 148 7.42 4.52 -11.89
N GLU A 149 7.73 4.25 -10.64
CA GLU A 149 8.59 3.14 -10.26
C GLU A 149 7.97 2.37 -9.09
N LEU A 150 7.99 1.05 -9.23
CA LEU A 150 7.55 0.09 -8.24
C LEU A 150 8.74 -0.75 -7.75
N LYS A 151 8.61 -1.32 -6.56
CA LYS A 151 9.50 -2.32 -5.98
C LYS A 151 8.76 -3.64 -5.77
N ASP A 152 9.55 -4.70 -5.63
CA ASP A 152 9.04 -5.99 -5.20
C ASP A 152 8.87 -6.02 -3.67
N THR A 153 7.86 -6.77 -3.22
CA THR A 153 7.57 -6.96 -1.80
C THR A 153 7.08 -8.37 -1.49
N GLU A 154 7.22 -8.76 -0.23
CA GLU A 154 6.66 -10.00 0.31
C GLU A 154 5.66 -9.68 1.42
N LEU A 155 4.65 -10.54 1.54
CA LEU A 155 3.69 -10.57 2.65
C LEU A 155 3.32 -12.02 2.96
N TYR A 156 2.67 -12.30 4.07
CA TYR A 156 2.23 -13.65 4.45
C TYR A 156 0.72 -13.81 4.27
N VAL A 157 0.29 -15.06 4.15
CA VAL A 157 -1.14 -15.40 4.07
C VAL A 157 -1.94 -14.70 5.18
N GLY A 158 -3.04 -14.05 4.79
CA GLY A 158 -3.95 -13.35 5.70
C GLY A 158 -3.55 -11.92 6.05
N GLN A 159 -2.37 -11.44 5.64
CA GLN A 159 -2.03 -10.01 5.72
C GLN A 159 -2.79 -9.22 4.66
N LYS A 160 -3.18 -7.98 4.98
CA LYS A 160 -3.77 -7.08 3.99
C LYS A 160 -2.67 -6.51 3.13
N TRP A 161 -2.96 -6.46 1.84
CA TRP A 161 -2.11 -5.76 0.89
C TRP A 161 -2.61 -4.33 0.68
N ASP A 162 -1.67 -3.38 0.59
CA ASP A 162 -1.90 -2.02 0.12
C ASP A 162 -0.90 -1.65 -0.98
N LEU A 163 -1.32 -0.78 -1.90
CA LEU A 163 -0.49 -0.35 -3.04
C LEU A 163 0.79 0.37 -2.61
N GLY A 164 0.82 0.98 -1.42
CA GLY A 164 1.98 1.66 -0.87
C GLY A 164 3.13 0.72 -0.59
N SER A 165 2.86 -0.57 -0.34
CA SER A 165 3.90 -1.59 -0.17
C SER A 165 4.85 -1.65 -1.37
N VAL A 166 4.33 -1.61 -2.60
CA VAL A 166 5.12 -1.70 -3.84
C VAL A 166 5.50 -0.34 -4.42
N PHE A 167 4.93 0.76 -3.96
CA PHE A 167 5.17 2.09 -4.54
C PHE A 167 6.54 2.65 -4.12
N LYS A 168 7.34 3.12 -5.09
CA LYS A 168 8.53 3.94 -4.81
C LYS A 168 8.24 5.42 -5.03
N TYR A 169 7.92 5.79 -6.27
CA TYR A 169 7.54 7.15 -6.62
C TYR A 169 6.75 7.19 -7.94
N ALA A 170 6.09 8.31 -8.16
CA ALA A 170 5.59 8.72 -9.46
C ALA A 170 5.69 10.24 -9.60
N SER A 171 5.83 10.73 -10.82
CA SER A 171 5.83 12.15 -11.16
C SER A 171 4.78 12.46 -12.21
N ASP A 172 4.25 13.67 -12.18
CA ASP A 172 3.38 14.19 -13.23
C ASP A 172 4.16 14.64 -14.45
N ARG A 173 3.43 15.16 -15.45
CA ARG A 173 4.00 15.65 -16.70
C ARG A 173 5.02 16.75 -16.50
N ASP A 174 4.84 17.60 -15.50
CA ASP A 174 5.73 18.74 -15.26
C ASP A 174 6.97 18.31 -14.46
N GLY A 175 7.01 17.05 -14.02
CA GLY A 175 8.11 16.40 -13.30
C GLY A 175 7.95 16.46 -11.79
N TYR A 176 6.82 16.97 -11.28
CA TYR A 176 6.56 17.04 -9.85
C TYR A 176 6.09 15.70 -9.33
N LEU A 177 6.56 15.30 -8.15
CA LEU A 177 6.12 14.07 -7.51
C LEU A 177 4.61 14.11 -7.23
N ILE A 178 3.93 13.00 -7.53
CA ILE A 178 2.52 12.80 -7.21
C ILE A 178 2.36 11.73 -6.14
N ASN A 179 1.45 11.99 -5.22
CA ASN A 179 1.10 11.04 -4.17
C ASN A 179 0.35 9.84 -4.75
N LEU A 180 0.52 8.70 -4.08
CA LEU A 180 -0.12 7.43 -4.42
C LEU A 180 -1.65 7.53 -4.56
N GLU A 181 -2.29 8.36 -3.75
CA GLU A 181 -3.75 8.56 -3.75
C GLU A 181 -4.27 9.15 -5.06
N LYS A 182 -3.42 9.83 -5.84
CA LYS A 182 -3.78 10.37 -7.16
C LYS A 182 -3.69 9.33 -8.27
N ILE A 183 -3.17 8.14 -7.98
CA ILE A 183 -2.99 7.05 -8.94
C ILE A 183 -4.24 6.18 -8.94
N ASN A 184 -5.09 6.39 -9.94
CA ASN A 184 -6.35 5.65 -10.12
C ASN A 184 -6.19 4.41 -11.03
N ASP A 185 -5.16 4.43 -11.86
CA ASP A 185 -4.90 3.43 -12.89
C ASP A 185 -3.93 2.38 -12.35
N VAL A 186 -4.49 1.31 -11.78
CA VAL A 186 -3.75 0.20 -11.17
C VAL A 186 -4.21 -1.11 -11.79
N TRP A 187 -3.25 -1.94 -12.16
CA TRP A 187 -3.48 -3.29 -12.66
C TRP A 187 -2.78 -4.30 -11.77
N ILE A 188 -3.53 -5.34 -11.40
CA ILE A 188 -3.04 -6.49 -10.65
C ILE A 188 -3.39 -7.72 -11.48
N ASP A 189 -2.39 -8.52 -11.82
CA ASP A 189 -2.53 -9.69 -12.69
C ASP A 189 -3.26 -9.40 -14.00
N ARG A 190 -3.00 -8.21 -14.56
CA ARG A 190 -3.62 -7.64 -15.78
C ARG A 190 -5.09 -7.22 -15.65
N ASN A 191 -5.68 -7.33 -14.47
CA ASN A 191 -7.03 -6.80 -14.18
C ASN A 191 -6.93 -5.41 -13.56
N LYS A 192 -7.80 -4.49 -13.97
CA LYS A 192 -7.85 -3.14 -13.38
C LYS A 192 -8.52 -3.20 -12.00
N THR A 193 -7.72 -3.42 -10.97
CA THR A 193 -8.16 -3.58 -9.57
C THR A 193 -7.07 -3.10 -8.61
N ARG A 194 -7.45 -2.92 -7.34
CA ARG A 194 -6.57 -2.49 -6.23
C ARG A 194 -6.54 -3.52 -5.09
N GLU A 195 -6.94 -4.75 -5.38
CA GLU A 195 -7.06 -5.82 -4.40
C GLU A 195 -6.19 -7.01 -4.82
N ILE A 196 -5.50 -7.59 -3.84
CA ILE A 196 -4.78 -8.85 -3.96
C ILE A 196 -5.45 -9.86 -3.02
N ASP A 197 -5.73 -11.07 -3.51
CA ASP A 197 -6.14 -12.17 -2.66
C ASP A 197 -4.93 -12.73 -1.91
N THR A 198 -4.86 -12.47 -0.62
CA THR A 198 -3.78 -12.94 0.26
C THR A 198 -4.17 -14.18 1.06
N SER A 199 -5.29 -14.83 0.74
CA SER A 199 -5.75 -16.03 1.46
C SER A 199 -4.92 -17.29 1.19
N ARG A 200 -4.09 -17.26 0.14
CA ARG A 200 -3.25 -18.39 -0.28
C ARG A 200 -1.87 -17.90 -0.73
N PRO A 201 -0.82 -18.72 -0.58
CA PRO A 201 0.49 -18.39 -1.12
C PRO A 201 0.44 -18.23 -2.64
N GLY A 202 1.22 -17.30 -3.18
CA GLY A 202 1.16 -16.95 -4.59
C GLY A 202 2.05 -15.77 -4.97
N LYS A 203 2.08 -15.47 -6.26
CA LYS A 203 2.79 -14.31 -6.81
C LYS A 203 1.81 -13.49 -7.64
N HIS A 204 1.77 -12.19 -7.37
CA HIS A 204 0.97 -11.22 -8.10
C HIS A 204 1.88 -10.19 -8.76
N ILE A 205 1.51 -9.75 -9.97
CA ILE A 205 2.17 -8.65 -10.66
C ILE A 205 1.34 -7.38 -10.54
N VAL A 206 2.02 -6.26 -10.29
CA VAL A 206 1.41 -4.94 -10.14
C VAL A 206 2.02 -3.99 -11.17
N GLN A 207 1.16 -3.22 -11.82
CA GLN A 207 1.56 -2.12 -12.70
C GLN A 207 0.66 -0.92 -12.45
N ILE A 208 1.23 0.27 -12.47
CA ILE A 208 0.47 1.53 -12.35
C ILE A 208 0.63 2.36 -13.60
N GLY A 209 -0.40 3.14 -13.93
CA GLY A 209 -0.41 4.11 -15.01
C GLY A 209 -0.46 5.53 -14.45
N VAL A 210 0.38 6.41 -14.98
CA VAL A 210 0.35 7.84 -14.69
C VAL A 210 -0.38 8.55 -15.82
N SER A 211 -1.57 9.06 -15.50
CA SER A 211 -2.35 9.89 -16.40
C SER A 211 -1.86 11.35 -16.39
N SER A 212 -2.22 12.07 -17.43
CA SER A 212 -2.06 13.51 -17.51
C SER A 212 -3.39 14.10 -17.94
N PRO A 213 -3.83 15.23 -17.37
CA PRO A 213 -5.03 15.90 -17.83
C PRO A 213 -4.91 16.44 -19.26
N ARG A 214 -3.68 16.56 -19.80
CA ARG A 214 -3.40 17.16 -21.12
C ARG A 214 -3.06 16.14 -22.20
N THR A 215 -2.86 14.88 -21.85
CA THR A 215 -2.44 13.83 -22.81
C THR A 215 -3.20 12.54 -22.52
N LYS A 216 -3.63 11.80 -23.55
CA LYS A 216 -4.36 10.54 -23.36
C LYS A 216 -3.53 9.27 -23.11
N PRO A 217 -2.32 9.06 -23.65
CA PRO A 217 -1.61 7.83 -23.33
C PRO A 217 -1.14 7.87 -21.86
N LEU A 218 -1.38 6.78 -21.14
CA LEU A 218 -0.79 6.56 -19.82
C LEU A 218 0.71 6.28 -19.96
N VAL A 219 1.48 6.76 -18.99
CA VAL A 219 2.87 6.28 -18.81
C VAL A 219 2.84 5.20 -17.75
N PHE A 220 3.20 3.98 -18.13
CA PHE A 220 3.21 2.84 -17.21
C PHE A 220 4.52 2.75 -16.43
N SER A 221 4.42 2.28 -15.19
CA SER A 221 5.57 1.88 -14.40
C SER A 221 6.25 0.62 -14.94
N ASN A 222 7.42 0.30 -14.39
CA ASN A 222 7.89 -1.09 -14.36
C ASN A 222 6.85 -2.00 -13.65
N VAL A 223 6.98 -3.29 -13.85
CA VAL A 223 6.19 -4.28 -13.12
C VAL A 223 6.81 -4.48 -11.74
N GLY A 224 6.01 -4.31 -10.69
CA GLY A 224 6.35 -4.73 -9.32
C GLY A 224 5.75 -6.10 -9.03
N THR A 225 6.41 -6.87 -8.17
CA THR A 225 5.96 -8.19 -7.72
C THR A 225 5.53 -8.17 -6.26
N VAL A 226 4.41 -8.81 -5.96
CA VAL A 226 4.00 -9.13 -4.59
C VAL A 226 4.01 -10.64 -4.40
N ILE A 227 4.79 -11.13 -3.44
CA ILE A 227 4.85 -12.55 -3.10
C ILE A 227 4.08 -12.77 -1.80
N VAL A 228 3.05 -13.61 -1.83
CA VAL A 228 2.32 -14.09 -0.67
C VAL A 228 2.98 -15.39 -0.22
N LYS A 229 3.64 -15.38 0.94
CA LYS A 229 4.30 -16.51 1.58
C LYS A 229 3.35 -17.26 2.49
N GLU A 230 3.59 -18.56 2.65
CA GLU A 230 2.94 -19.34 3.70
C GLU A 230 3.40 -18.86 5.08
N ASP A 231 2.48 -18.81 6.03
CA ASP A 231 2.79 -18.61 7.45
C ASP A 231 3.11 -19.96 8.10
N GLN A 232 4.37 -20.15 8.50
CA GLN A 232 4.84 -21.41 9.07
C GLN A 232 4.68 -21.52 10.59
N THR A 233 4.04 -20.54 11.24
CA THR A 233 3.92 -20.47 12.69
C THR A 233 3.31 -21.77 13.25
N LYS A 234 4.02 -22.39 14.19
CA LYS A 234 3.54 -23.59 14.91
C LYS A 234 3.86 -23.46 16.40
N ALA A 235 2.97 -24.02 17.21
CA ALA A 235 3.14 -24.11 18.66
C ALA A 235 2.82 -25.54 19.11
N GLU A 236 3.73 -26.49 18.91
CA GLU A 236 3.57 -27.86 19.39
C GLU A 236 4.41 -28.09 20.65
N LEU A 237 3.75 -28.59 21.69
CA LEU A 237 4.37 -28.97 22.95
C LEU A 237 4.35 -30.49 23.15
N LYS A 238 5.20 -30.99 24.05
CA LYS A 238 5.25 -32.37 24.53
C LYS A 238 5.18 -32.43 26.06
N ASP A 239 4.67 -33.54 26.58
CA ASP A 239 4.74 -33.84 28.00
C ASP A 239 6.19 -34.01 28.45
N THR A 240 6.46 -33.67 29.70
CA THR A 240 7.79 -33.81 30.31
C THR A 240 7.68 -34.30 31.74
N GLU A 241 8.80 -34.82 32.24
CA GLU A 241 8.94 -35.26 33.61
C GLU A 241 10.05 -34.47 34.29
N LEU A 242 9.80 -34.11 35.54
CA LEU A 242 10.75 -33.54 36.47
C LEU A 242 10.75 -34.38 37.74
N TYR A 243 11.79 -34.22 38.55
CA TYR A 243 11.86 -34.77 39.90
C TYR A 243 11.74 -33.65 40.93
N VAL A 244 11.32 -34.00 42.15
CA VAL A 244 11.21 -33.05 43.25
C VAL A 244 12.50 -32.23 43.41
N GLY A 245 12.36 -30.91 43.50
CA GLY A 245 13.47 -29.96 43.64
C GLY A 245 14.14 -29.52 42.34
N GLN A 246 13.83 -30.13 41.19
CA GLN A 246 14.38 -29.67 39.90
C GLN A 246 13.75 -28.36 39.44
N LYS A 247 14.56 -27.47 38.85
CA LYS A 247 14.05 -26.25 38.22
C LYS A 247 13.36 -26.61 36.90
N TRP A 248 12.14 -26.13 36.70
CA TRP A 248 11.45 -26.24 35.42
C TRP A 248 11.96 -25.21 34.41
N ASP A 249 12.10 -25.64 33.15
CA ASP A 249 12.42 -24.80 32.01
C ASP A 249 11.30 -24.90 30.96
N LEU A 250 10.80 -23.77 30.45
CA LEU A 250 9.72 -23.76 29.46
C LEU A 250 10.13 -24.44 28.14
N GLY A 251 11.40 -24.38 27.75
CA GLY A 251 11.90 -25.09 26.57
C GLY A 251 11.83 -26.60 26.70
N SER A 252 11.77 -27.15 27.92
CA SER A 252 11.64 -28.60 28.13
C SER A 252 10.40 -29.18 27.44
N VAL A 253 9.29 -28.44 27.44
CA VAL A 253 8.03 -28.86 26.82
C VAL A 253 7.96 -28.56 25.32
N PHE A 254 8.96 -27.94 24.72
CA PHE A 254 8.91 -27.62 23.29
C PHE A 254 9.10 -28.89 22.44
N LYS A 255 8.21 -29.08 21.47
CA LYS A 255 8.33 -30.11 20.43
C LYS A 255 8.62 -29.47 19.07
N ASN A 256 7.81 -28.50 18.66
CA ASN A 256 7.99 -27.73 17.44
C ASN A 256 7.32 -26.36 17.59
N VAL A 257 8.11 -25.39 18.04
CA VAL A 257 7.66 -24.01 18.27
C VAL A 257 8.47 -23.11 17.35
N VAL A 258 7.84 -22.65 16.27
CA VAL A 258 8.49 -21.89 15.20
C VAL A 258 7.68 -20.66 14.82
N ASP A 259 8.37 -19.63 14.34
CA ASP A 259 7.78 -18.38 13.86
C ASP A 259 7.18 -18.52 12.45
N LYS A 260 6.67 -17.40 11.93
CA LYS A 260 6.10 -17.30 10.58
C LYS A 260 7.06 -17.70 9.44
N ASP A 261 8.36 -17.62 9.67
CA ASP A 261 9.42 -17.99 8.73
C ASP A 261 9.94 -19.42 8.96
N GLY A 262 9.40 -20.13 9.96
CA GLY A 262 9.83 -21.47 10.34
C GLY A 262 11.07 -21.49 11.23
N ASN A 263 11.53 -20.34 11.72
CA ASN A 263 12.65 -20.29 12.65
C ASN A 263 12.21 -20.72 14.05
N ALA A 264 13.05 -21.48 14.74
CA ALA A 264 12.78 -21.89 16.12
C ALA A 264 12.69 -20.68 17.04
N ILE A 265 11.60 -20.63 17.82
CA ILE A 265 11.38 -19.58 18.83
C ILE A 265 12.01 -20.01 20.14
N LYS A 266 12.70 -19.08 20.79
CA LYS A 266 13.29 -19.35 22.10
C LYS A 266 12.25 -19.22 23.22
N PRO A 267 12.35 -19.99 24.33
CA PRO A 267 11.38 -19.90 25.41
C PRO A 267 11.19 -18.50 25.99
N GLU A 268 12.24 -17.68 26.04
CA GLU A 268 12.20 -16.30 26.48
C GLU A 268 11.36 -15.37 25.58
N GLU A 269 11.20 -15.71 24.30
CA GLU A 269 10.45 -14.92 23.31
C GLU A 269 8.93 -15.19 23.36
N VAL A 270 8.50 -16.26 24.03
CA VAL A 270 7.08 -16.65 24.12
C VAL A 270 6.31 -15.77 25.10
N GLU A 271 5.59 -14.76 24.61
CA GLU A 271 4.89 -13.80 25.47
C GLU A 271 3.81 -14.43 26.37
N TRP A 272 3.07 -15.43 25.85
CA TRP A 272 1.94 -16.03 26.55
C TRP A 272 2.21 -17.48 26.92
N VAL A 273 2.22 -17.71 28.22
CA VAL A 273 2.43 -19.02 28.84
C VAL A 273 1.34 -19.20 29.89
N TRP A 274 0.64 -20.32 29.86
CA TRP A 274 -0.32 -20.69 30.90
C TRP A 274 0.24 -21.86 31.69
N VAL A 275 0.23 -21.73 33.02
CA VAL A 275 0.51 -22.83 33.95
C VAL A 275 -0.69 -22.98 34.86
N ASP A 276 -1.31 -24.16 34.87
CA ASP A 276 -2.52 -24.46 35.65
C ASP A 276 -3.64 -23.43 35.45
N GLY A 277 -3.83 -23.02 34.19
CA GLY A 277 -4.81 -22.02 33.77
C GLY A 277 -4.46 -20.57 34.10
N LYS A 278 -3.31 -20.29 34.73
CA LYS A 278 -2.86 -18.93 35.05
C LYS A 278 -1.97 -18.37 33.95
N GLU A 279 -2.32 -17.18 33.47
CA GLU A 279 -1.61 -16.45 32.42
C GLU A 279 -0.25 -15.91 32.86
N LYS A 280 0.70 -15.90 31.92
CA LYS A 280 2.05 -15.33 32.03
C LYS A 280 2.87 -15.90 33.19
N VAL A 281 2.60 -17.16 33.57
CA VAL A 281 3.37 -17.89 34.58
C VAL A 281 4.49 -18.67 33.90
N ARG A 282 5.71 -18.57 34.44
CA ARG A 282 6.93 -19.19 33.88
C ARG A 282 7.67 -20.05 34.91
N GLU A 283 6.98 -20.43 35.98
CA GLU A 283 7.51 -21.26 37.06
C GLU A 283 6.49 -22.34 37.45
N ILE A 284 6.99 -23.49 37.89
CA ILE A 284 6.20 -24.60 38.40
C ILE A 284 6.72 -24.95 39.79
N ASP A 285 5.82 -25.20 40.76
CA ASP A 285 6.21 -25.69 42.08
C ASP A 285 6.64 -27.15 41.99
N THR A 286 7.95 -27.39 42.10
CA THR A 286 8.52 -28.73 42.09
C THR A 286 8.88 -29.23 43.49
N SER A 287 8.41 -28.56 44.55
CA SER A 287 8.71 -28.97 45.95
C SER A 287 8.02 -30.26 46.36
N LYS A 288 6.97 -30.69 45.63
CA LYS A 288 6.19 -31.90 45.90
C LYS A 288 5.85 -32.62 44.59
N PRO A 289 5.67 -33.95 44.61
CA PRO A 289 5.16 -34.66 43.46
C PRO A 289 3.78 -34.16 43.05
N GLY A 290 3.53 -34.10 41.74
CA GLY A 290 2.33 -33.49 41.20
C GLY A 290 2.33 -33.44 39.68
N LYS A 291 1.26 -32.88 39.13
CA LYS A 291 1.10 -32.65 37.69
C LYS A 291 0.70 -31.20 37.47
N HIS A 292 1.36 -30.56 36.51
CA HIS A 292 1.06 -29.20 36.11
C HIS A 292 0.72 -29.17 34.62
N THR A 293 -0.30 -28.39 34.27
CA THR A 293 -0.70 -28.20 32.87
C THR A 293 0.00 -26.99 32.29
N VAL A 294 0.50 -27.11 31.06
CA VAL A 294 1.20 -26.03 30.36
C VAL A 294 0.65 -25.88 28.95
N SER A 295 0.40 -24.64 28.54
CA SER A 295 0.16 -24.27 27.14
C SER A 295 0.80 -22.92 26.83
N ILE A 296 1.01 -22.64 25.55
CA ILE A 296 1.57 -21.39 25.07
C ILE A 296 0.77 -20.83 23.89
N ALA A 297 1.03 -19.58 23.55
CA ALA A 297 0.56 -19.00 22.31
C ALA A 297 1.69 -18.25 21.59
N VAL A 298 1.77 -18.45 20.29
CA VAL A 298 2.77 -17.83 19.40
C VAL A 298 2.07 -16.90 18.42
N ARG A 299 2.64 -15.72 18.17
CA ARG A 299 2.07 -14.78 17.18
C ARG A 299 2.28 -15.30 15.77
N ASN A 300 1.22 -15.26 14.98
CA ASN A 300 1.29 -15.54 13.55
C ASN A 300 1.54 -14.24 12.76
N ALA A 301 1.65 -14.35 11.43
CA ALA A 301 1.96 -13.21 10.57
C ALA A 301 0.75 -12.30 10.26
N ALA A 302 -0.48 -12.73 10.54
CA ALA A 302 -1.68 -12.02 10.10
C ALA A 302 -1.85 -10.66 10.82
N ASP A 303 -2.33 -9.64 10.10
CA ASP A 303 -2.45 -8.24 10.58
C ASP A 303 -3.23 -8.06 11.88
N ARG A 304 -4.12 -8.99 12.21
CA ARG A 304 -4.95 -8.93 13.42
C ARG A 304 -4.24 -9.49 14.66
N ASN A 305 -2.93 -9.76 14.59
CA ASN A 305 -2.17 -10.41 15.64
C ASN A 305 -2.84 -11.70 16.10
N TYR A 306 -3.17 -12.58 15.15
CA TYR A 306 -3.79 -13.85 15.51
C TYR A 306 -2.74 -14.74 16.20
N TRP A 307 -3.19 -15.50 17.19
CA TRP A 307 -2.31 -16.34 17.98
C TRP A 307 -2.52 -17.81 17.63
N VAL A 308 -1.43 -18.53 17.40
CA VAL A 308 -1.44 -19.99 17.31
C VAL A 308 -1.26 -20.53 18.72
N ASN A 309 -2.35 -21.06 19.28
CA ASN A 309 -2.34 -21.71 20.58
C ASN A 309 -1.78 -23.12 20.45
N SER A 310 -0.99 -23.54 21.45
CA SER A 310 -0.49 -24.90 21.50
C SER A 310 -1.54 -25.90 22.00
N ASN A 311 -1.24 -27.19 21.84
CA ASN A 311 -1.84 -28.21 22.69
C ASN A 311 -1.46 -27.97 24.17
N THR A 312 -2.33 -28.37 25.09
CA THR A 312 -2.02 -28.41 26.52
C THR A 312 -1.27 -29.69 26.83
N VAL A 313 -0.15 -29.57 27.55
CA VAL A 313 0.71 -30.70 27.96
C VAL A 313 0.84 -30.76 29.47
N THR A 314 1.34 -31.90 29.95
CA THR A 314 1.58 -32.15 31.37
C THR A 314 3.07 -32.17 31.68
N VAL A 315 3.47 -31.40 32.69
CA VAL A 315 4.75 -31.57 33.39
C VAL A 315 4.47 -32.39 34.64
N THR A 316 5.05 -33.60 34.73
CA THR A 316 4.88 -34.49 35.89
C THR A 316 6.09 -34.38 36.81
N VAL A 317 5.88 -33.94 38.05
CA VAL A 317 6.90 -33.95 39.11
C VAL A 317 6.82 -35.30 39.83
N LYS A 318 7.85 -36.13 39.68
CA LYS A 318 8.00 -37.44 40.32
C LYS A 318 8.75 -37.32 41.65
N GLU A 319 8.57 -38.30 42.52
CA GLU A 319 9.34 -38.42 43.76
C GLU A 319 10.85 -38.46 43.50
N ASP A 320 11.62 -37.87 44.41
CA ASP A 320 13.08 -37.89 44.37
C ASP A 320 13.61 -39.33 44.44
N GLN A 321 14.43 -39.72 43.46
CA GLN A 321 15.02 -41.06 43.37
C GLN A 321 16.27 -41.24 44.26
N THR A 322 16.70 -40.23 45.01
CA THR A 322 17.87 -40.34 45.92
C THR A 322 17.59 -41.01 47.26
N LYS A 323 16.39 -41.54 47.51
CA LYS A 323 16.19 -42.56 48.56
C LYS A 323 16.84 -43.89 48.13
N ALA A 324 18.17 -43.94 48.19
CA ALA A 324 18.87 -45.21 48.32
C ALA A 324 18.44 -45.83 49.65
N GLU A 325 17.81 -47.00 49.59
CA GLU A 325 17.64 -47.86 50.76
C GLU A 325 19.04 -48.17 51.31
N LEU A 326 19.43 -47.52 52.41
CA LEU A 326 20.51 -48.03 53.24
C LEU A 326 20.00 -49.35 53.81
N LYS A 327 20.42 -50.47 53.21
CA LYS A 327 20.35 -51.76 53.88
C LYS A 327 21.25 -51.66 55.11
N ASP A 328 20.64 -51.56 56.28
CA ASP A 328 21.32 -51.81 57.54
C ASP A 328 21.98 -53.19 57.42
N THR A 329 23.31 -53.20 57.47
CA THR A 329 24.09 -54.44 57.56
C THR A 329 24.26 -54.70 59.05
N GLU A 330 23.70 -55.82 59.51
CA GLU A 330 23.70 -56.29 60.91
C GLU A 330 25.10 -56.43 61.53
#